data_AF-A0A2D7WLJ9-F1
#
_entry.id   AF-A0A2D7WLJ9-F1
#
_cell.length_a   1.000
_cell.length_b   1.000
_cell.length_c   1.000
_cell.angle_alpha   90.00
_cell.angle_beta   90.00
_cell.angle_gamma   90.00
#
_symmetry.space_group_name_H-M   'P 1'
#
loop_
_entity.id
_entity.type
_entity.pdbx_description
1 polymer ?
#
loop_
_entity_poly.entity_id
_entity_poly.type
_entity_poly.pdbx_seq_one_letter_code
_entity_poly.pdbx_strand_id
1 'polypeptide(L)'
;MSQLFKRNSLSLRREWRLFDRERGSADAFLKLCNRMIQVGEFLLAHDVARAGLKSHKNNKELSQRGAHALCKAGSPKLATKLLEELVASGGRDVETQSLLASAYKDLCEYSTSEESKFRYADLAIARYEEAYNTQVLKSGGKTEDLEKQYYPCINVAFMHFMFHHFDEANDYARKARKICLK
;
A
#
# COMPACT_ATOMS: atom_id res chain seq x y z
N MET A 1 -32.51 13.74 -4.67
CA MET A 1 -32.31 12.28 -4.59
C MET A 1 -32.51 11.84 -3.14
N SER A 2 -33.54 11.02 -2.90
CA SER A 2 -34.15 10.78 -1.60
C SER A 2 -33.30 9.91 -0.65
N GLN A 3 -33.27 10.29 0.64
CA GLN A 3 -32.67 9.52 1.74
C GLN A 3 -33.18 8.07 1.86
N LEU A 4 -34.30 7.74 1.19
CA LEU A 4 -34.87 6.39 1.15
C LEU A 4 -34.02 5.39 0.35
N PHE A 5 -33.24 5.80 -0.64
CA PHE A 5 -32.37 4.88 -1.38
C PHE A 5 -31.18 4.38 -0.53
N LYS A 6 -30.78 5.13 0.50
CA LYS A 6 -29.74 4.73 1.47
C LYS A 6 -30.19 3.64 2.46
N ARG A 7 -31.48 3.34 2.57
CA ARG A 7 -32.01 2.37 3.55
C ARG A 7 -31.88 0.91 3.14
N ASN A 8 -31.55 0.61 1.88
CA ASN A 8 -31.45 -0.77 1.37
C ASN A 8 -30.02 -1.26 1.11
N SER A 9 -28.99 -0.44 1.30
CA SER A 9 -27.61 -0.93 1.26
C SER A 9 -27.29 -1.64 2.58
N LEU A 10 -27.02 -2.95 2.53
CA LEU A 10 -26.50 -3.69 3.67
C LEU A 10 -25.26 -2.98 4.21
N SER A 11 -25.10 -2.93 5.54
CA SER A 11 -23.82 -2.50 6.10
C SER A 11 -22.72 -3.45 5.63
N LEU A 12 -21.50 -2.95 5.43
CA LEU A 12 -20.38 -3.78 4.96
C LEU A 12 -20.11 -4.99 5.87
N ARG A 13 -20.35 -4.84 7.18
CA ARG A 13 -20.33 -5.95 8.14
C ARG A 13 -21.40 -7.01 7.87
N ARG A 14 -22.61 -6.59 7.49
CA ARG A 14 -23.69 -7.52 7.14
C ARG A 14 -23.45 -8.16 5.78
N GLU A 15 -22.97 -7.39 4.80
CA GLU A 15 -22.56 -7.90 3.50
C GLU A 15 -21.48 -8.96 3.64
N TRP A 16 -20.44 -8.72 4.46
CA TRP A 16 -19.41 -9.72 4.73
C TRP A 16 -19.94 -11.00 5.40
N ARG A 17 -20.93 -10.88 6.30
CA ARG A 17 -21.55 -12.06 6.93
C ARG A 17 -22.32 -12.91 5.94
N LEU A 18 -22.91 -12.30 4.92
CA LEU A 18 -23.71 -12.97 3.89
C LEU A 18 -22.90 -13.34 2.64
N PHE A 19 -21.63 -12.92 2.58
CA PHE A 19 -20.76 -13.16 1.44
C PHE A 19 -20.49 -14.66 1.30
N ASP A 20 -20.80 -15.22 0.13
CA ASP A 20 -20.47 -16.61 -0.21
C ASP A 20 -18.96 -16.74 -0.44
N ARG A 21 -18.26 -17.19 0.59
CA ARG A 21 -16.80 -17.34 0.59
C ARG A 21 -16.32 -18.51 -0.25
N GLU A 22 -17.18 -19.52 -0.45
CA GLU A 22 -16.82 -20.73 -1.19
C GLU A 22 -16.85 -20.47 -2.70
N ARG A 23 -17.83 -19.69 -3.16
CA ARG A 23 -18.01 -19.37 -4.59
C ARG A 23 -17.51 -17.98 -4.99
N GLY A 24 -17.03 -17.19 -4.03
CA GLY A 24 -16.54 -15.83 -4.25
C GLY A 24 -15.32 -15.80 -5.18
N SER A 25 -15.41 -15.02 -6.26
CA SER A 25 -14.27 -14.74 -7.13
C SER A 25 -13.28 -13.78 -6.44
N ALA A 26 -12.01 -13.77 -6.88
CA ALA A 26 -11.01 -12.85 -6.35
C ALA A 26 -11.45 -11.37 -6.48
N ASP A 27 -12.07 -11.01 -7.61
CA ASP A 27 -12.63 -9.67 -7.85
C ASP A 27 -13.75 -9.31 -6.85
N ALA A 28 -14.63 -10.27 -6.49
CA ALA A 28 -15.67 -10.04 -5.50
C ALA A 28 -15.07 -9.76 -4.11
N PHE A 29 -14.04 -10.51 -3.71
CA PHE A 29 -13.30 -10.23 -2.48
C PHE A 29 -12.59 -8.86 -2.54
N LEU A 30 -11.95 -8.52 -3.65
CA LEU A 30 -11.26 -7.23 -3.84
C LEU A 30 -12.22 -6.05 -3.75
N LYS A 31 -13.36 -6.12 -4.44
CA LYS A 31 -14.39 -5.07 -4.40
C LYS A 31 -14.89 -4.82 -2.98
N LEU A 32 -15.16 -5.88 -2.22
CA LEU A 32 -15.61 -5.78 -0.84
C LEU A 32 -14.50 -5.21 0.06
N CYS A 33 -13.27 -5.72 -0.08
CA CYS A 33 -12.09 -5.23 0.65
C CYS A 33 -11.85 -3.73 0.41
N ASN A 34 -11.88 -3.28 -0.85
CA ASN A 34 -11.69 -1.88 -1.20
C ASN A 34 -12.76 -0.97 -0.60
N ARG A 35 -14.03 -1.38 -0.63
CA ARG A 35 -15.13 -0.62 0.00
C ARG A 35 -14.96 -0.51 1.51
N MET A 36 -14.43 -1.53 2.17
CA MET A 36 -14.12 -1.49 3.60
C MET A 36 -12.94 -0.57 3.91
N ILE A 37 -11.87 -0.60 3.10
CA ILE A 37 -10.76 0.36 3.22
C ILE A 37 -11.26 1.79 3.09
N GLN A 38 -12.14 2.07 2.11
CA GLN A 38 -12.68 3.42 1.85
C GLN A 38 -13.44 4.03 3.03
N VAL A 39 -14.07 3.20 3.88
CA VAL A 39 -14.83 3.68 5.05
C VAL A 39 -14.09 3.49 6.38
N GLY A 40 -12.83 3.09 6.34
CA GLY A 40 -12.01 2.92 7.55
C GLY A 40 -12.21 1.59 8.30
N GLU A 41 -12.91 0.62 7.71
CA GLU A 41 -13.13 -0.72 8.30
C GLU A 41 -11.91 -1.64 8.04
N PHE A 42 -10.72 -1.19 8.44
CA PHE A 42 -9.44 -1.79 8.02
C PHE A 42 -9.24 -3.25 8.46
N LEU A 43 -9.54 -3.58 9.72
CA LEU A 43 -9.42 -4.96 10.20
C LEU A 43 -10.36 -5.91 9.45
N LEU A 44 -11.57 -5.44 9.15
CA LEU A 44 -12.54 -6.20 8.37
C LEU A 44 -12.08 -6.35 6.91
N ALA A 45 -11.50 -5.30 6.32
CA ALA A 45 -10.91 -5.35 4.99
C ALA A 45 -9.78 -6.40 4.91
N HIS A 46 -8.92 -6.46 5.94
CA HIS A 46 -7.90 -7.47 6.05
C HIS A 46 -8.50 -8.88 6.15
N ASP A 47 -9.55 -9.07 6.96
CA ASP A 47 -10.25 -10.35 7.07
C ASP A 47 -10.84 -10.83 5.75
N VAL A 48 -11.43 -9.92 4.98
CA VAL A 48 -11.96 -10.19 3.63
C VAL A 48 -10.83 -10.61 2.69
N ALA A 49 -9.72 -9.85 2.65
CA ALA A 49 -8.58 -10.17 1.80
C ALA A 49 -7.96 -11.53 2.15
N ARG A 50 -7.77 -11.78 3.45
CA ARG A 50 -7.25 -13.04 3.98
C ARG A 50 -8.16 -14.23 3.65
N ALA A 51 -9.48 -14.04 3.72
CA ALA A 51 -10.42 -15.07 3.31
C ALA A 51 -10.36 -15.34 1.80
N GLY A 52 -10.26 -14.30 0.98
CA GLY A 52 -10.07 -14.43 -0.47
C GLY A 52 -8.80 -15.20 -0.82
N LEU A 53 -7.69 -14.93 -0.12
CA LEU A 53 -6.41 -15.64 -0.32
C LEU A 53 -6.47 -17.12 0.06
N LYS A 54 -7.43 -17.58 0.89
CA LYS A 54 -7.59 -19.03 1.14
C LYS A 54 -8.00 -19.77 -0.14
N SER A 55 -8.87 -19.16 -0.95
CA SER A 55 -9.36 -19.72 -2.21
C SER A 55 -8.51 -19.31 -3.41
N HIS A 56 -7.85 -18.15 -3.34
CA HIS A 56 -7.08 -17.53 -4.42
C HIS A 56 -5.64 -17.25 -3.99
N LYS A 57 -4.90 -18.29 -3.59
CA LYS A 57 -3.62 -18.22 -2.84
C LYS A 57 -2.54 -17.29 -3.39
N ASN A 58 -2.47 -17.12 -4.71
CA ASN A 58 -1.44 -16.32 -5.37
C ASN A 58 -1.97 -15.00 -5.93
N ASN A 59 -3.18 -14.58 -5.53
CA ASN A 59 -3.74 -13.32 -5.99
C ASN A 59 -3.00 -12.15 -5.35
N LYS A 60 -2.12 -11.53 -6.14
CA LYS A 60 -1.27 -10.41 -5.73
C LYS A 60 -2.05 -9.22 -5.18
N GLU A 61 -3.14 -8.84 -5.84
CA GLU A 61 -3.93 -7.67 -5.45
C GLU A 61 -4.60 -7.87 -4.10
N LEU A 62 -5.08 -9.08 -3.80
CA LEU A 62 -5.63 -9.42 -2.48
C LEU A 62 -4.54 -9.33 -1.40
N SER A 63 -3.33 -9.81 -1.69
CA SER A 63 -2.19 -9.65 -0.78
C SER A 63 -1.83 -8.19 -0.54
N GLN A 64 -1.77 -7.37 -1.60
CA GLN A 64 -1.50 -5.93 -1.51
C GLN A 64 -2.58 -5.21 -0.67
N ARG A 65 -3.87 -5.46 -0.94
CA ARG A 65 -4.98 -4.85 -0.19
C ARG A 65 -5.04 -5.33 1.26
N GLY A 66 -4.79 -6.61 1.50
CA GLY A 66 -4.71 -7.17 2.85
C GLY A 66 -3.59 -6.56 3.69
N ALA A 67 -2.42 -6.32 3.09
CA ALA A 67 -1.31 -5.65 3.75
C ALA A 67 -1.56 -4.15 3.94
N HIS A 68 -2.11 -3.45 2.94
CA HIS A 68 -2.49 -2.05 3.05
C HIS A 68 -3.47 -1.81 4.20
N ALA A 69 -4.48 -2.68 4.33
CA ALA A 69 -5.43 -2.64 5.42
C ALA A 69 -4.76 -2.81 6.79
N LEU A 70 -3.74 -3.69 6.91
CA LEU A 70 -2.98 -3.83 8.15
C LEU A 70 -2.14 -2.60 8.51
N CYS A 71 -1.52 -1.93 7.53
CA CYS A 71 -0.83 -0.66 7.79
C CYS A 71 -1.82 0.37 8.36
N LYS A 72 -2.98 0.53 7.71
CA LYS A 72 -4.02 1.46 8.15
C LYS A 72 -4.65 1.09 9.50
N ALA A 73 -4.62 -0.19 9.87
CA ALA A 73 -5.04 -0.67 11.19
C ALA A 73 -3.95 -0.55 12.28
N GLY A 74 -2.80 0.06 12.00
CA GLY A 74 -1.70 0.22 12.97
C GLY A 74 -0.92 -1.07 13.24
N SER A 75 -0.94 -2.03 12.31
CA SER A 75 -0.23 -3.32 12.42
C SER A 75 0.91 -3.46 11.39
N PRO A 76 1.87 -2.52 11.32
CA PRO A 76 2.87 -2.49 10.25
C PRO A 76 3.82 -3.70 10.29
N LYS A 77 4.12 -4.29 11.46
CA LYS A 77 4.94 -5.51 11.57
C LYS A 77 4.35 -6.67 10.77
N LEU A 78 3.03 -6.88 10.87
CA LEU A 78 2.35 -7.95 10.15
C LEU A 78 2.25 -7.62 8.65
N ALA A 79 1.99 -6.35 8.32
CA ALA A 79 1.97 -5.89 6.94
C ALA A 79 3.31 -6.11 6.24
N THR A 80 4.42 -5.72 6.88
CA THR A 80 5.79 -5.93 6.38
C THR A 80 6.05 -7.39 6.09
N LYS A 81 5.73 -8.30 7.01
CA LYS A 81 5.94 -9.74 6.79
C LYS A 81 5.22 -10.24 5.53
N LEU A 82 3.94 -9.89 5.37
CA LEU A 82 3.16 -10.30 4.19
C LEU A 82 3.71 -9.70 2.89
N LEU A 83 4.19 -8.45 2.93
CA LEU A 83 4.74 -7.76 1.76
C LEU A 83 6.14 -8.29 1.41
N GLU A 84 6.97 -8.62 2.39
CA GLU A 84 8.26 -9.29 2.18
C GLU A 84 8.06 -10.66 1.52
N GLU A 85 7.11 -11.46 1.99
CA GLU A 85 6.72 -12.73 1.37
C GLU A 85 6.24 -12.53 -0.08
N LEU A 86 5.42 -11.50 -0.31
CA LEU A 86 4.95 -11.16 -1.66
C LEU A 86 6.11 -10.76 -2.60
N VAL A 87 7.03 -9.94 -2.12
CA VAL A 87 8.25 -9.56 -2.86
C VAL A 87 9.12 -10.77 -3.16
N ALA A 88 9.32 -11.66 -2.17
CA ALA A 88 10.09 -12.90 -2.34
C ALA A 88 9.46 -13.84 -3.38
N SER A 89 8.13 -13.85 -3.50
CA SER A 89 7.41 -14.60 -4.55
C SER A 89 7.41 -13.93 -5.93
N GLY A 90 8.10 -12.79 -6.09
CA GLY A 90 8.24 -12.08 -7.37
C GLY A 90 7.30 -10.88 -7.55
N GLY A 91 6.50 -10.52 -6.55
CA GLY A 91 5.61 -9.36 -6.58
C GLY A 91 6.32 -8.02 -6.43
N ARG A 92 7.23 -7.67 -7.34
CA ARG A 92 8.09 -6.47 -7.29
C ARG A 92 7.58 -5.28 -8.12
N ASP A 93 6.26 -5.13 -8.23
CA ASP A 93 5.71 -3.94 -8.87
C ASP A 93 5.73 -2.73 -7.93
N VAL A 94 5.48 -1.55 -8.51
CA VAL A 94 5.53 -0.25 -7.84
C VAL A 94 4.61 -0.20 -6.63
N GLU A 95 3.42 -0.81 -6.71
CA GLU A 95 2.45 -0.82 -5.60
C GLU A 95 2.98 -1.65 -4.44
N THR A 96 3.45 -2.88 -4.68
CA THR A 96 3.99 -3.72 -3.60
C THR A 96 5.18 -3.05 -2.93
N GLN A 97 6.12 -2.52 -3.72
CA GLN A 97 7.31 -1.86 -3.19
C GLN A 97 6.96 -0.62 -2.37
N SER A 98 6.02 0.19 -2.86
CA SER A 98 5.55 1.39 -2.16
C SER A 98 4.79 1.07 -0.87
N LEU A 99 4.00 -0.01 -0.85
CA LEU A 99 3.33 -0.48 0.38
C LEU A 99 4.35 -1.01 1.40
N LEU A 100 5.36 -1.76 0.96
CA LEU A 100 6.40 -2.28 1.84
C LEU A 100 7.23 -1.14 2.44
N ALA A 101 7.60 -0.17 1.62
CA ALA A 101 8.28 1.05 2.06
C ALA A 101 7.45 1.83 3.08
N SER A 102 6.15 1.98 2.84
CA SER A 102 5.23 2.62 3.79
C SER A 102 5.16 1.86 5.12
N ALA A 103 5.13 0.53 5.09
CA ALA A 103 5.13 -0.28 6.31
C ALA A 103 6.44 -0.13 7.10
N TYR A 104 7.59 -0.06 6.42
CA TYR A 104 8.87 0.24 7.08
C TYR A 104 8.91 1.65 7.65
N LYS A 105 8.36 2.65 6.95
CA LYS A 105 8.22 4.01 7.48
C LYS A 105 7.39 4.03 8.78
N ASP A 106 6.28 3.31 8.83
CA ASP A 106 5.46 3.19 10.06
C ASP A 106 6.26 2.48 11.18
N LEU A 107 7.04 1.44 10.86
CA LEU A 107 7.92 0.78 11.83
C LEU A 107 9.03 1.69 12.34
N CYS A 108 9.58 2.54 11.48
CA CYS A 108 10.54 3.56 11.85
C CYS A 108 9.92 4.53 12.87
N GLU A 109 8.72 5.04 12.60
CA GLU A 109 8.01 5.95 13.51
C GLU A 109 7.74 5.31 14.88
N TYR A 110 7.36 4.02 14.91
CA TYR A 110 7.07 3.30 16.15
C TYR A 110 8.29 2.74 16.87
N SER A 111 9.49 2.88 16.31
CA SER A 111 10.71 2.35 16.92
C SER A 111 11.18 3.24 18.07
N THR A 112 11.52 2.62 19.20
CA THR A 112 12.04 3.32 20.38
C THR A 112 13.57 3.40 20.42
N SER A 113 14.27 2.52 19.70
CA SER A 113 15.72 2.56 19.59
C SER A 113 16.17 3.23 18.30
N GLU A 114 17.24 4.02 18.41
CA GLU A 114 17.84 4.74 17.30
C GLU A 114 18.31 3.78 16.19
N GLU A 115 18.94 2.68 16.56
CA GLU A 115 19.37 1.62 15.64
C GLU A 115 18.20 1.08 14.80
N SER A 116 17.06 0.79 15.43
CA SER A 116 15.88 0.30 14.70
C SER A 116 15.28 1.37 13.79
N LYS A 117 15.28 2.65 14.22
CA LYS A 117 14.82 3.76 13.38
C LYS A 117 15.65 3.86 12.10
N PHE A 118 16.98 3.95 12.22
CA PHE A 118 17.86 4.01 11.06
C PHE A 118 17.71 2.80 10.14
N ARG A 119 17.67 1.59 10.71
CA ARG A 119 17.48 0.36 9.93
C ARG A 119 16.17 0.37 9.12
N TYR A 120 15.05 0.77 9.73
CA TYR A 120 13.77 0.82 9.02
C TYR A 120 13.71 1.98 8.03
N ALA A 121 14.39 3.09 8.32
CA ALA A 121 14.51 4.20 7.38
C ALA A 121 15.26 3.80 6.11
N ASP A 122 16.41 3.14 6.24
CA ASP A 122 17.18 2.62 5.09
C ASP A 122 16.34 1.65 4.26
N LEU A 123 15.61 0.74 4.91
CA LEU A 123 14.70 -0.18 4.22
C LEU A 123 13.57 0.54 3.50
N ALA A 124 12.97 1.58 4.11
CA ALA A 124 11.93 2.37 3.46
C ALA A 124 12.47 3.15 2.26
N ILE A 125 13.63 3.80 2.39
CA ILE A 125 14.30 4.53 1.31
C ILE A 125 14.56 3.58 0.14
N ALA A 126 15.26 2.47 0.38
CA ALA A 126 15.62 1.52 -0.68
C ALA A 126 14.40 1.02 -1.46
N ARG A 127 13.28 0.77 -0.77
CA ARG A 127 12.04 0.28 -1.40
C ARG A 127 11.32 1.36 -2.20
N TYR A 128 11.23 2.59 -1.69
CA TYR A 128 10.66 3.69 -2.46
C TYR A 128 11.53 4.06 -3.68
N GLU A 129 12.86 3.99 -3.55
CA GLU A 129 13.78 4.20 -4.68
C GLU A 129 13.61 3.12 -5.74
N GLU A 130 13.55 1.85 -5.34
CA GLU A 130 13.29 0.73 -6.26
C GLU A 130 11.96 0.92 -7.00
N ALA A 131 10.90 1.31 -6.29
CA ALA A 131 9.59 1.60 -6.88
C ALA A 131 9.65 2.74 -7.90
N TYR A 132 10.27 3.87 -7.52
CA TYR A 132 10.41 5.04 -8.39
C TYR A 132 11.23 4.71 -9.64
N ASN A 133 12.43 4.16 -9.47
CA ASN A 133 13.34 3.86 -10.58
C ASN A 133 12.76 2.83 -11.55
N THR A 134 12.10 1.79 -11.02
CA THR A 134 11.40 0.80 -11.86
C THR A 134 10.31 1.45 -12.71
N GLN A 135 9.55 2.38 -12.14
CA GLN A 135 8.49 3.07 -12.88
C GLN A 135 9.06 4.06 -13.90
N VAL A 136 10.15 4.76 -13.58
CA VAL A 136 10.85 5.65 -14.53
C VAL A 136 11.32 4.85 -15.75
N LEU A 137 11.95 3.69 -15.54
CA LEU A 137 12.42 2.82 -16.63
C LEU A 137 11.29 2.29 -17.53
N LYS A 138 10.11 2.03 -16.94
CA LYS A 138 8.94 1.55 -17.70
C LYS A 138 8.15 2.66 -18.37
N SER A 139 8.27 3.89 -17.88
CA SER A 139 7.42 4.99 -18.34
C SER A 139 7.77 5.42 -19.75
N GLY A 140 6.73 5.55 -20.59
CA GLY A 140 6.84 6.17 -21.91
C GLY A 140 6.67 7.70 -21.86
N GLY A 141 6.65 8.29 -20.67
CA GLY A 141 6.32 9.71 -20.45
C GLY A 141 4.81 10.03 -20.47
N LYS A 142 3.93 9.02 -20.41
CA LYS A 142 2.47 9.20 -20.34
C LYS A 142 2.02 9.68 -18.95
N THR A 143 0.91 10.40 -18.87
CA THR A 143 0.35 10.94 -17.61
C THR A 143 0.07 9.86 -16.57
N GLU A 144 -0.51 8.72 -16.96
CA GLU A 144 -0.76 7.58 -16.05
C GLU A 144 0.52 6.98 -15.45
N ASP A 145 1.65 7.06 -16.16
CA ASP A 145 2.93 6.60 -15.67
C ASP A 145 3.50 7.56 -14.62
N LEU A 146 3.22 8.86 -14.77
CA LEU A 146 3.67 9.93 -13.88
C LEU A 146 2.98 9.86 -12.52
N GLU A 147 1.69 9.55 -12.47
CA GLU A 147 0.96 9.35 -11.20
C GLU A 147 1.59 8.24 -10.35
N LYS A 148 1.99 7.14 -11.01
CA LYS A 148 2.67 6.01 -10.35
C LYS A 148 4.09 6.34 -9.91
N GLN A 149 4.75 7.33 -10.52
CA GLN A 149 6.07 7.82 -10.10
C GLN A 149 5.96 8.75 -8.90
N TYR A 150 4.89 9.53 -8.81
CA TYR A 150 4.78 10.59 -7.82
C TYR A 150 4.87 10.07 -6.38
N TYR A 151 4.05 9.07 -6.05
CA TYR A 151 3.95 8.55 -4.67
C TYR A 151 5.30 8.03 -4.13
N PRO A 152 6.03 7.13 -4.83
CA PRO A 152 7.35 6.74 -4.34
C PRO A 152 8.34 7.91 -4.33
N CYS A 153 8.34 8.78 -5.36
CA CYS A 153 9.27 9.91 -5.45
C CYS A 153 9.18 10.88 -4.26
N ILE A 154 7.96 11.31 -3.90
CA ILE A 154 7.77 12.25 -2.79
C ILE A 154 8.09 11.60 -1.44
N ASN A 155 7.83 10.29 -1.29
CA ASN A 155 8.16 9.59 -0.05
C ASN A 155 9.66 9.33 0.09
N VAL A 156 10.42 9.09 -0.99
CA VAL A 156 11.89 9.07 -0.94
C VAL A 156 12.40 10.42 -0.44
N ALA A 157 11.93 11.53 -1.03
CA ALA A 157 12.32 12.88 -0.62
C ALA A 157 12.05 13.12 0.87
N PHE A 158 10.86 12.73 1.35
CA PHE A 158 10.48 12.81 2.75
C PHE A 158 11.42 12.01 3.65
N MET A 159 11.72 10.76 3.30
CA MET A 159 12.58 9.91 4.13
C MET A 159 14.00 10.46 4.22
N HIS A 160 14.60 10.90 3.11
CA HIS A 160 15.92 11.56 3.14
C HIS A 160 15.91 12.82 4.00
N PHE A 161 14.86 13.63 3.91
CA PHE A 161 14.74 14.85 4.73
C PHE A 161 14.71 14.53 6.22
N MET A 162 13.90 13.54 6.63
CA MET A 162 13.77 13.12 8.03
C MET A 162 15.08 12.59 8.63
N PHE A 163 15.97 12.08 7.78
CA PHE A 163 17.27 11.52 8.17
C PHE A 163 18.46 12.41 7.75
N HIS A 164 18.20 13.70 7.53
CA HIS A 164 19.22 14.74 7.29
C HIS A 164 20.08 14.55 6.03
N HIS A 165 19.62 13.73 5.08
CA HIS A 165 20.21 13.56 3.75
C HIS A 165 19.66 14.65 2.81
N PHE A 166 20.01 15.92 3.09
CA PHE A 166 19.34 17.08 2.49
C PHE A 166 19.53 17.22 0.97
N ASP A 167 20.67 16.78 0.44
CA ASP A 167 20.95 16.88 -1.00
C ASP A 167 20.04 15.92 -1.78
N GLU A 168 19.94 14.67 -1.33
CA GLU A 168 19.05 13.65 -1.89
C GLU A 168 17.59 14.06 -1.72
N ALA A 169 17.21 14.56 -0.54
CA ALA A 169 15.86 15.06 -0.28
C ALA A 169 15.45 16.15 -1.29
N ASN A 170 16.35 17.11 -1.54
CA ASN A 170 16.12 18.18 -2.49
C ASN A 170 16.03 17.68 -3.93
N ASP A 171 16.87 16.73 -4.33
CA ASP A 171 16.83 16.16 -5.68
C ASP A 171 15.49 15.44 -5.95
N TYR A 172 15.07 14.55 -5.04
CA TYR A 172 13.77 13.88 -5.16
C TYR A 172 12.58 14.83 -5.05
N ALA A 173 12.64 15.86 -4.20
CA ALA A 173 11.59 16.87 -4.13
C ALA A 173 11.45 17.65 -5.46
N ARG A 174 12.56 17.99 -6.12
CA ARG A 174 12.55 18.63 -7.44
C ARG A 174 11.97 17.69 -8.52
N LYS A 175 12.30 16.40 -8.48
CA LYS A 175 11.72 15.38 -9.36
C LYS A 175 10.20 15.28 -9.15
N ALA A 176 9.73 15.17 -7.91
CA ALA A 176 8.32 15.14 -7.57
C ALA A 176 7.57 16.41 -8.03
N ARG A 177 8.16 17.60 -7.85
CA ARG A 177 7.60 18.86 -8.35
C ARG A 177 7.44 18.85 -9.86
N LYS A 178 8.42 18.34 -10.62
CA LYS A 178 8.32 18.23 -12.09
C LYS A 178 7.18 17.31 -12.52
N ILE A 179 6.91 16.25 -11.75
CA ILE A 179 5.77 15.34 -12.00
C ILE A 179 4.44 16.09 -11.84
N CYS A 180 4.29 16.89 -10.78
CA CYS A 180 3.06 17.66 -10.53
C CYS A 180 2.78 18.78 -11.54
N LEU A 181 3.79 19.24 -12.28
CA LEU A 181 3.69 20.34 -13.24
C LEU A 181 3.36 19.86 -14.66
N LYS A 182 3.23 18.56 -14.88
CA LYS A 182 2.86 17.94 -16.16
C LYS A 182 1.40 17.51 -16.13
#